data_AF-A0A1T4WPJ1-F1
#
_entry.id   AF-A0A1T4WPJ1-F1
#
_cell.length_a   1.000
_cell.length_b   1.000
_cell.length_c   1.000
_cell.angle_alpha   90.00
_cell.angle_beta   90.00
_cell.angle_gamma   90.00
#
_symmetry.space_group_name_H-M   'P 1'
#
loop_
_entity.id
_entity.type
_entity.pdbx_description
1 polymer ?
#
loop_
_entity_poly.entity_id
_entity_poly.type
_entity_poly.pdbx_seq_one_letter_code
_entity_poly.pdbx_strand_id
1 'polypeptide(L)'
;MQTYPTGYAESHRMAEKICRDILPRHGMAVREEQIALCHEVLDTLYNKEISLCEAGVGTGKTLAYLVGCILWQMNRPEQMKLPIVISTSSVALQDAILTEYLPDLSAILLDEGIITAPITAVVRKGKERFVCDARLAERASLVQPSRERETNSLNIAAHILDMDHIPELSRYDRCRISVPRSCP
;
A
#
# COMPACT_ATOMS: atom_id res chain seq x y z
N MET A 1 8.88 3.41 -29.76
CA MET A 1 8.57 3.64 -28.34
C MET A 1 7.51 4.73 -28.29
N GLN A 2 6.22 4.37 -28.19
CA GLN A 2 5.14 5.37 -28.22
C GLN A 2 4.96 5.92 -26.80
N THR A 3 5.62 7.03 -26.50
CA THR A 3 5.14 7.97 -25.49
C THR A 3 3.86 8.58 -26.06
N TYR A 4 2.72 8.38 -25.40
CA TYR A 4 1.49 9.10 -25.74
C TYR A 4 1.68 10.54 -25.25
N PRO A 5 1.87 11.55 -26.15
CA PRO A 5 2.30 12.88 -25.74
C PRO A 5 1.28 13.58 -24.83
N THR A 6 0.01 13.17 -24.90
CA THR A 6 -1.10 13.72 -24.10
C THR A 6 -1.03 13.29 -22.64
N GLY A 7 -0.89 11.98 -22.37
CA GLY A 7 -0.91 11.45 -21.01
C GLY A 7 0.28 11.89 -20.16
N TYR A 8 1.46 12.05 -20.77
CA TYR A 8 2.66 12.56 -20.09
C TYR A 8 2.43 14.01 -19.59
N ALA A 9 2.14 14.94 -20.51
CA ALA A 9 1.95 16.34 -20.16
C ALA A 9 0.74 16.54 -19.22
N GLU A 10 -0.32 15.75 -19.39
CA GLU A 10 -1.48 15.75 -18.52
C GLU A 10 -1.16 15.28 -17.10
N SER A 11 -0.39 14.20 -16.95
CA SER A 11 0.04 13.71 -15.63
C SER A 11 0.87 14.76 -14.89
N HIS A 12 1.81 15.41 -15.56
CA HIS A 12 2.63 16.44 -14.91
C HIS A 12 1.78 17.66 -14.51
N ARG A 13 0.88 18.14 -15.37
CA ARG A 13 -0.04 19.23 -14.99
C ARG A 13 -0.96 18.85 -13.83
N MET A 14 -1.46 17.62 -13.82
CA MET A 14 -2.33 17.15 -12.74
C MET A 14 -1.56 16.98 -11.43
N ALA A 15 -0.30 16.55 -11.46
CA ALA A 15 0.56 16.47 -10.29
C ALA A 15 0.74 17.85 -9.64
N GLU A 16 0.98 18.89 -10.44
CA GLU A 16 1.06 20.28 -9.96
C GLU A 16 -0.25 20.73 -9.32
N LYS A 17 -1.38 20.53 -10.01
CA LYS A 17 -2.72 20.87 -9.48
C LYS A 17 -3.02 20.13 -8.17
N ILE A 18 -2.70 18.84 -8.10
CA ILE A 18 -2.93 18.04 -6.90
C ILE A 18 -2.11 18.59 -5.74
N CYS A 19 -0.80 18.75 -5.93
CA CYS A 19 0.10 19.13 -4.85
C CYS A 19 -0.02 20.60 -4.43
N ARG A 20 -0.29 21.53 -5.36
CA ARG A 20 -0.35 22.97 -5.08
C ARG A 20 -1.73 23.47 -4.70
N ASP A 21 -2.80 22.85 -5.22
CA ASP A 21 -4.16 23.37 -5.05
C ASP A 21 -5.08 22.42 -4.28
N ILE A 22 -5.05 21.11 -4.59
CA ILE A 22 -5.99 20.15 -4.01
C ILE A 22 -5.58 19.76 -2.60
N LEU A 23 -4.38 19.20 -2.42
CA LEU A 23 -3.93 18.75 -1.11
C LEU A 23 -3.97 19.89 -0.05
N PRO A 24 -3.64 21.15 -0.38
CA PRO A 24 -3.79 22.26 0.55
C PRO A 24 -5.23 22.63 0.92
N ARG A 25 -6.19 22.50 -0.01
CA ARG A 25 -7.62 22.66 0.32
C ARG A 25 -8.11 21.60 1.32
N HIS A 26 -7.42 20.46 1.37
CA HIS A 26 -7.65 19.38 2.33
C HIS A 26 -6.69 19.43 3.53
N GLY A 27 -6.05 20.58 3.80
CA GLY A 27 -5.27 20.83 5.02
C GLY A 27 -3.81 20.37 4.99
N MET A 28 -3.29 19.95 3.83
CA MET A 28 -1.88 19.56 3.68
C MET A 28 -1.00 20.75 3.27
N ALA A 29 0.27 20.75 3.67
CA ALA A 29 1.21 21.80 3.25
C ALA A 29 1.78 21.55 1.85
N VAL A 30 1.96 22.62 1.07
CA VAL A 30 2.71 22.59 -0.19
C VAL A 30 4.20 22.39 0.10
N ARG A 31 4.83 21.46 -0.60
CA ARG A 31 6.27 21.16 -0.48
C ARG A 31 6.87 20.97 -1.87
N GLU A 32 7.82 21.82 -2.25
CA GLU A 32 8.48 21.73 -3.57
C GLU A 32 9.19 20.40 -3.78
N GLU A 33 9.81 19.84 -2.73
CA GLU A 33 10.48 18.53 -2.80
C GLU A 33 9.49 17.38 -3.08
N GLN A 34 8.26 17.47 -2.56
CA GLN A 34 7.21 16.51 -2.85
C GLN A 34 6.81 16.57 -4.33
N ILE A 35 6.67 17.77 -4.86
CA ILE A 35 6.29 18.04 -6.25
C ILE A 35 7.40 17.54 -7.19
N ALA A 36 8.66 17.90 -6.90
CA ALA A 36 9.81 17.46 -7.66
C ALA A 36 9.93 15.93 -7.68
N LEU A 37 9.78 15.26 -6.54
CA LEU A 37 9.79 13.80 -6.47
C LEU A 37 8.61 13.17 -7.25
N CYS A 38 7.43 13.79 -7.23
CA CYS A 38 6.30 13.31 -8.01
C CYS A 38 6.58 13.37 -9.52
N HIS A 39 7.20 14.45 -10.00
CA HIS A 39 7.61 14.57 -11.40
C HIS A 39 8.69 13.56 -11.77
N GLU A 40 9.71 13.38 -10.93
CA GLU A 40 10.76 12.39 -11.14
C GLU A 40 10.19 10.96 -11.27
N VAL A 41 9.20 10.62 -10.42
CA VAL A 41 8.48 9.34 -10.51
C VAL A 41 7.74 9.20 -11.84
N LEU A 42 7.03 10.25 -12.28
CA LEU A 42 6.32 10.24 -13.56
C LEU A 42 7.28 10.08 -14.75
N ASP A 43 8.36 10.86 -14.78
CA ASP A 43 9.39 10.79 -15.82
C ASP A 43 9.97 9.39 -15.91
N THR A 44 10.38 8.83 -14.77
CA THR A 44 10.92 7.46 -14.67
C THR A 44 9.94 6.42 -15.22
N LEU A 45 8.66 6.51 -14.82
CA LEU A 45 7.62 5.56 -15.23
C LEU A 45 7.24 5.68 -16.72
N TYR A 46 7.21 6.89 -17.28
CA TYR A 46 6.92 7.12 -18.70
C TYR A 46 8.10 6.72 -19.60
N ASN A 47 9.33 7.00 -19.17
CA ASN A 47 10.54 6.67 -19.92
C ASN A 47 10.97 5.21 -19.75
N LYS A 48 10.39 4.49 -18.76
CA LYS A 48 10.75 3.10 -18.40
C LYS A 48 12.21 2.98 -17.95
N GLU A 49 12.63 3.95 -17.15
CA GLU A 49 13.99 4.07 -16.64
C GLU A 49 14.05 3.67 -15.16
N ILE A 50 15.26 3.76 -14.59
CA ILE A 50 15.49 3.59 -13.17
C ILE A 50 15.97 4.95 -12.64
N SER A 51 15.30 5.45 -11.61
CA SER A 51 15.74 6.64 -10.88
C SER A 51 16.10 6.29 -9.44
N LEU A 52 17.06 7.04 -8.89
CA LEU A 52 17.49 6.96 -7.51
C LEU A 52 17.30 8.35 -6.89
N CYS A 53 16.32 8.44 -5.98
CA CYS A 53 15.97 9.70 -5.33
C CYS A 53 16.30 9.64 -3.84
N GLU A 54 16.95 10.67 -3.33
CA GLU A 54 17.06 10.92 -1.89
C GLU A 54 16.01 11.95 -1.48
N ALA A 55 15.19 11.60 -0.48
CA ALA A 55 14.16 12.49 0.05
C ALA A 55 14.25 12.50 1.57
N GLY A 56 14.33 13.71 2.14
CA GLY A 56 14.42 13.92 3.58
C GLY A 56 13.21 13.37 4.36
N VAL A 57 13.32 13.34 5.68
CA VAL A 57 12.18 13.00 6.55
C VAL A 57 11.15 14.15 6.51
N GLY A 58 9.85 13.81 6.45
CA GLY A 58 8.78 14.82 6.48
C GLY A 58 8.52 15.55 5.17
N THR A 59 9.21 15.19 4.08
CA THR A 59 9.11 15.84 2.75
C THR A 59 7.86 15.45 1.96
N GLY A 60 7.03 14.54 2.47
CA GLY A 60 5.84 14.06 1.76
C GLY A 60 6.11 12.95 0.74
N LYS A 61 7.26 12.25 0.84
CA LYS A 61 7.67 11.21 -0.12
C LYS A 61 6.61 10.17 -0.47
N THR A 62 5.82 9.74 0.54
CA THR A 62 4.76 8.75 0.34
C THR A 62 3.68 9.27 -0.60
N LEU A 63 3.18 10.47 -0.37
CA LEU A 63 2.19 11.08 -1.24
C LEU A 63 2.76 11.36 -2.64
N ALA A 64 4.01 11.80 -2.73
CA ALA A 64 4.66 12.07 -4.02
C ALA A 64 4.65 10.86 -4.96
N TYR A 65 5.16 9.70 -4.52
CA TYR A 65 5.17 8.52 -5.38
C TYR A 65 3.78 7.94 -5.59
N LEU A 66 2.86 8.04 -4.62
CA LEU A 66 1.48 7.56 -4.79
C LEU A 66 0.76 8.36 -5.86
N VAL A 67 0.81 9.70 -5.79
CA VAL A 67 0.20 10.59 -6.79
C VAL A 67 0.79 10.30 -8.17
N GLY A 68 2.12 10.24 -8.31
CA GLY A 68 2.77 9.93 -9.58
C GLY A 68 2.32 8.57 -10.16
N CYS A 69 2.30 7.53 -9.32
CA CYS A 69 1.83 6.20 -9.69
C CYS A 69 0.37 6.18 -10.18
N ILE A 70 -0.53 6.86 -9.46
CA ILE A 70 -1.95 6.94 -9.78
C ILE A 70 -2.16 7.65 -11.11
N LEU A 71 -1.55 8.82 -11.29
CA LEU A 71 -1.67 9.61 -12.52
C LEU A 71 -1.13 8.86 -13.74
N TRP A 72 0.01 8.18 -13.59
CA TRP A 72 0.56 7.35 -14.65
C TRP A 72 -0.38 6.19 -15.02
N GLN A 73 -1.04 5.54 -14.05
CA GLN A 73 -2.04 4.49 -14.35
C GLN A 73 -3.31 5.04 -15.00
N MET A 74 -3.81 6.19 -14.53
CA MET A 74 -5.02 6.81 -15.06
C MET A 74 -4.88 7.20 -16.53
N ASN A 75 -3.71 7.74 -16.89
CA ASN A 75 -3.43 8.22 -18.23
C ASN A 75 -2.92 7.12 -19.19
N ARG A 76 -3.15 5.85 -18.86
CA ARG A 76 -2.79 4.70 -19.70
C ARG A 76 -4.04 3.97 -20.21
N PRO A 77 -4.03 3.50 -21.46
CA PRO A 77 -5.08 2.61 -21.97
C PRO A 77 -5.23 1.37 -21.08
N GLU A 78 -6.46 0.89 -20.91
CA GLU A 78 -6.77 -0.25 -20.03
C GLU A 78 -5.94 -1.49 -20.37
N GLN A 79 -5.71 -1.76 -21.67
CA GLN A 79 -4.91 -2.91 -22.13
C GLN A 79 -3.42 -2.80 -21.77
N MET A 80 -2.96 -1.60 -21.39
CA MET A 80 -1.57 -1.32 -21.01
C MET A 80 -1.39 -1.10 -19.51
N LYS A 81 -2.47 -1.14 -18.71
CA LYS A 81 -2.35 -0.98 -17.26
C LYS A 81 -1.63 -2.18 -16.67
N LEU A 82 -0.62 -1.91 -15.85
CA LEU A 82 0.13 -2.93 -15.12
C LEU A 82 -0.02 -2.64 -13.62
N PRO A 83 -0.04 -3.67 -12.75
CA PRO A 83 -0.06 -3.43 -11.32
C PRO A 83 1.20 -2.66 -10.90
N ILE A 84 1.02 -1.65 -10.07
CA ILE A 84 2.13 -0.93 -9.44
C ILE A 84 2.51 -1.68 -8.17
N VAL A 85 3.81 -1.94 -8.02
CA VAL A 85 4.37 -2.58 -6.84
C VAL A 85 5.18 -1.55 -6.06
N ILE A 86 4.72 -1.26 -4.84
CA ILE A 86 5.45 -0.42 -3.89
C ILE A 86 6.06 -1.34 -2.85
N SER A 87 7.39 -1.35 -2.78
CA SER A 87 8.15 -2.11 -1.77
C SER A 87 8.62 -1.17 -0.67
N THR A 88 8.43 -1.55 0.58
CA THR A 88 8.83 -0.76 1.75
C THR A 88 9.65 -1.61 2.72
N SER A 89 10.39 -0.95 3.61
CA SER A 89 11.29 -1.61 4.55
C SER A 89 10.61 -2.22 5.78
N SER A 90 9.35 -1.89 6.07
CA SER A 90 8.67 -2.33 7.29
C SER A 90 7.17 -2.54 7.10
N VAL A 91 6.60 -3.43 7.92
CA VAL A 91 5.15 -3.69 7.96
C VAL A 91 4.38 -2.44 8.36
N ALA A 92 4.88 -1.66 9.32
CA ALA A 92 4.24 -0.41 9.74
C ALA A 92 4.09 0.59 8.58
N LEU A 93 5.07 0.68 7.67
CA LEU A 93 4.96 1.54 6.48
C LEU A 93 3.96 0.96 5.47
N GLN A 94 3.88 -0.36 5.32
CA GLN A 94 2.87 -1.00 4.45
C GLN A 94 1.46 -0.73 4.97
N ASP A 95 1.27 -0.88 6.28
CA ASP A 95 -0.01 -0.64 6.94
C ASP A 95 -0.42 0.82 6.79
N ALA A 96 0.47 1.77 7.10
CA ALA A 96 0.18 3.19 6.91
C ALA A 96 -0.24 3.51 5.47
N ILE A 97 0.45 2.95 4.46
CA ILE A 97 0.06 3.14 3.05
C ILE A 97 -1.36 2.63 2.80
N LEU A 98 -1.73 1.47 3.33
CA LEU A 98 -3.00 0.82 3.07
C LEU A 98 -4.17 1.39 3.87
N THR A 99 -3.94 1.84 5.10
CA THR A 99 -5.02 2.23 6.03
C THR A 99 -5.16 3.74 6.19
N GLU A 100 -4.14 4.51 5.80
CA GLU A 100 -4.12 5.98 5.94
C GLU A 100 -3.90 6.62 4.56
N TYR A 101 -2.70 6.51 3.99
CA TYR A 101 -2.34 7.30 2.80
C TYR A 101 -3.22 7.02 1.57
N LEU A 102 -3.46 5.75 1.22
CA LEU A 102 -4.28 5.41 0.06
C LEU A 102 -5.77 5.73 0.28
N PRO A 103 -6.40 5.36 1.41
CA PRO A 103 -7.77 5.79 1.71
C PRO A 103 -7.96 7.30 1.66
N ASP A 104 -7.07 8.06 2.33
CA ASP A 104 -7.15 9.52 2.39
C ASP A 104 -7.00 10.15 1.00
N LEU A 105 -5.97 9.73 0.26
CA LEU A 105 -5.74 10.22 -1.10
C LEU A 105 -6.90 9.81 -2.03
N SER A 106 -7.41 8.59 -1.90
CA SER A 106 -8.54 8.12 -2.70
C SER A 106 -9.80 8.92 -2.42
N ALA A 107 -10.09 9.26 -1.16
CA ALA A 107 -11.24 10.09 -0.80
C ALA A 107 -11.12 11.50 -1.41
N ILE A 108 -9.96 12.14 -1.25
CA ILE A 108 -9.69 13.46 -1.83
C ILE A 108 -9.87 13.46 -3.35
N LEU A 109 -9.34 12.45 -4.04
CA LEU A 109 -9.44 12.37 -5.51
C LEU A 109 -10.85 12.04 -6.00
N LEU A 110 -11.65 11.32 -5.20
CA LEU A 110 -13.08 11.11 -5.47
C LEU A 110 -13.86 12.42 -5.31
N ASP A 111 -13.63 13.14 -4.22
CA ASP A 111 -14.32 14.40 -3.92
C ASP A 111 -14.04 15.48 -4.98
N GLU A 112 -12.82 15.51 -5.53
CA GLU A 112 -12.45 16.42 -6.63
C GLU A 112 -12.90 15.91 -8.01
N GLY A 113 -13.53 14.72 -8.10
CA GLY A 113 -13.97 14.11 -9.35
C GLY A 113 -12.83 13.70 -10.29
N ILE A 114 -11.62 13.50 -9.75
CA ILE A 114 -10.44 13.09 -10.52
C ILE A 114 -10.50 11.59 -10.83
N ILE A 115 -10.99 10.79 -9.88
CA ILE A 115 -11.26 9.36 -10.06
C ILE A 115 -12.75 9.10 -9.87
N THR A 116 -13.25 8.03 -10.50
CA THR A 116 -14.67 7.64 -10.44
C THR A 116 -14.92 6.44 -9.53
N ALA A 117 -13.86 5.83 -8.99
CA ALA A 117 -13.92 4.67 -8.11
C ALA A 117 -12.74 4.71 -7.12
N PRO A 118 -12.87 4.12 -5.93
CA PRO A 118 -11.79 4.08 -4.95
C PRO A 118 -10.54 3.38 -5.47
N ILE A 119 -9.38 3.86 -5.03
CA ILE A 119 -8.10 3.23 -5.35
C ILE A 119 -7.99 1.92 -4.59
N THR A 120 -7.76 0.83 -5.33
CA THR A 120 -7.61 -0.50 -4.75
C THR A 120 -6.12 -0.84 -4.59
N ALA A 121 -5.76 -1.36 -3.42
CA ALA A 121 -4.44 -1.94 -3.17
C ALA A 121 -4.57 -3.21 -2.34
N VAL A 122 -3.58 -4.09 -2.48
CA VAL A 122 -3.49 -5.34 -1.72
C VAL A 122 -2.11 -5.47 -1.11
N VAL A 123 -2.03 -5.98 0.12
CA VAL A 123 -0.76 -6.28 0.76
C VAL A 123 -0.21 -7.59 0.23
N ARG A 124 1.11 -7.64 -0.03
CA ARG A 124 1.81 -8.87 -0.40
C ARG A 124 2.91 -9.13 0.63
N LYS A 125 2.75 -10.21 1.40
CA LYS A 125 3.72 -10.68 2.40
C LYS A 125 4.14 -12.13 2.11
N GLY A 126 5.17 -12.60 2.81
CA GLY A 126 5.54 -14.02 2.80
C GLY A 126 4.38 -14.88 3.33
N LYS A 127 4.23 -16.10 2.82
CA LYS A 127 3.16 -17.03 3.22
C LYS A 127 3.15 -17.26 4.73
N GLU A 128 4.33 -17.32 5.33
CA GLU A 128 4.55 -17.50 6.76
C GLU A 128 4.04 -16.33 7.63
N ARG A 129 3.57 -15.23 7.02
CA ARG A 129 2.91 -14.11 7.71
C ARG A 129 1.39 -14.26 7.77
N PHE A 130 0.83 -15.23 7.05
CA PHE A 130 -0.61 -15.49 7.03
C PHE A 130 -0.96 -16.74 7.84
N VAL A 131 -2.16 -16.73 8.42
CA VAL A 131 -2.76 -17.87 9.11
C VAL A 131 -3.18 -18.93 8.08
N CYS A 132 -2.99 -20.19 8.44
CA CYS A 132 -3.50 -21.36 7.73
C CYS A 132 -4.64 -21.98 8.53
N ASP A 133 -5.84 -21.98 7.96
CA ASP A 133 -7.07 -22.44 8.63
C ASP A 133 -6.94 -23.87 9.19
N ALA A 134 -6.36 -24.79 8.41
CA ALA A 134 -6.16 -26.17 8.84
C ALA A 134 -5.25 -26.28 10.07
N ARG A 135 -4.14 -25.54 10.06
CA ARG A 135 -3.17 -25.56 11.16
C ARG A 135 -3.67 -24.78 12.38
N LEU A 136 -4.46 -23.73 12.17
CA LEU A 136 -5.16 -23.02 13.23
C LEU A 136 -6.15 -23.96 13.94
N ALA A 137 -6.97 -24.68 13.18
CA ALA A 137 -7.94 -25.63 13.74
C ALA A 137 -7.25 -26.73 14.56
N GLU A 138 -6.16 -27.32 14.04
CA GLU A 138 -5.32 -28.28 14.77
C GLU A 138 -4.82 -27.67 16.09
N ARG A 139 -4.21 -26.48 16.03
CA ARG A 139 -3.65 -25.83 17.21
C ARG A 139 -4.72 -25.49 18.26
N ALA A 140 -5.88 -25.00 17.83
CA ALA A 140 -6.99 -24.61 18.69
C ALA A 140 -7.56 -25.82 19.46
N SER A 141 -7.64 -27.00 18.82
CA SER A 141 -8.08 -28.24 19.48
C SER A 141 -7.15 -28.73 20.61
N LEU A 142 -5.90 -28.27 20.63
CA LEU A 142 -4.88 -28.67 21.60
C LEU A 142 -4.69 -27.65 22.75
N VAL A 143 -5.28 -26.46 22.67
CA VAL A 143 -5.18 -25.45 23.74
C VAL A 143 -6.11 -25.81 24.89
N GLN A 144 -5.58 -25.76 26.12
CA GLN A 144 -6.39 -25.86 27.32
C GLN A 144 -7.17 -24.55 27.55
N PRO A 145 -8.48 -24.59 27.86
CA PRO A 145 -9.30 -23.38 28.06
C PRO A 145 -8.79 -22.44 29.15
N SER A 146 -8.04 -22.95 30.14
CA SER A 146 -7.42 -22.16 31.21
C SER A 146 -6.33 -21.21 30.72
N ARG A 147 -5.83 -21.40 29.50
CA ARG A 147 -4.82 -20.52 28.86
C ARG A 147 -5.52 -19.41 28.08
N GLU A 148 -6.06 -18.44 28.81
CA GLU A 148 -6.89 -17.36 28.26
C GLU A 148 -6.18 -16.57 27.15
N ARG A 149 -4.90 -16.25 27.33
CA ARG A 149 -4.10 -15.48 26.37
C ARG A 149 -3.97 -16.20 25.02
N GLU A 150 -3.56 -17.46 25.04
CA GLU A 150 -3.43 -18.29 23.83
C GLU A 150 -4.79 -18.46 23.16
N THR A 151 -5.81 -18.80 23.95
CA THR A 151 -7.18 -18.96 23.44
C THR A 151 -7.67 -17.69 22.75
N ASN A 152 -7.45 -16.52 23.34
CA ASN A 152 -7.84 -15.24 22.76
C ASN A 152 -7.10 -14.95 21.44
N SER A 153 -5.77 -15.08 21.42
CA SER A 153 -4.99 -14.83 20.21
C SER A 153 -5.33 -15.78 19.05
N LEU A 154 -5.64 -17.05 19.32
CA LEU A 154 -6.08 -18.01 18.30
C LEU A 154 -7.50 -17.72 17.81
N ASN A 155 -8.39 -17.25 18.68
CA ASN A 155 -9.73 -16.80 18.26
C ASN A 155 -9.63 -15.59 17.33
N ILE A 156 -8.74 -14.63 17.60
CA ILE A 156 -8.48 -13.50 16.70
C ILE A 156 -7.91 -14.00 15.36
N ALA A 157 -7.01 -14.99 15.38
CA ALA A 157 -6.43 -15.60 14.18
C ALA A 157 -7.48 -16.24 13.25
N ALA A 158 -8.65 -16.62 13.77
CA ALA A 158 -9.76 -17.14 12.95
C ALA A 158 -10.44 -16.06 12.11
N HIS A 159 -10.25 -14.78 12.44
CA HIS A 159 -10.89 -13.65 11.77
C HIS A 159 -9.88 -12.73 11.06
N ILE A 160 -8.63 -12.70 11.53
CA ILE A 160 -7.55 -11.88 10.98
C ILE A 160 -6.49 -12.81 10.40
N LEU A 161 -6.43 -12.89 9.06
CA LEU A 161 -5.48 -13.76 8.37
C LEU A 161 -4.04 -13.25 8.46
N ASP A 162 -3.82 -11.93 8.51
CA ASP A 162 -2.50 -11.35 8.62
C ASP A 162 -2.01 -11.39 10.07
N MET A 163 -1.02 -12.24 10.34
CA MET A 163 -0.53 -12.46 11.70
C MET A 163 0.21 -11.26 12.29
N ASP A 164 0.59 -10.27 11.49
CA ASP A 164 1.18 -9.05 12.02
C ASP A 164 0.15 -8.19 12.77
N HIS A 165 -1.14 -8.38 12.48
CA HIS A 165 -2.26 -7.68 13.12
C HIS A 165 -2.91 -8.46 14.27
N ILE A 166 -2.36 -9.63 14.65
CA ILE A 166 -2.87 -10.42 15.77
C ILE A 166 -2.08 -10.03 17.03
N PRO A 167 -2.71 -9.33 18.00
CA PRO A 167 -2.04 -8.92 19.22
C PRO A 167 -1.66 -10.14 20.07
N GLU A 168 -0.53 -10.03 20.75
CA GLU A 168 -0.04 -11.02 21.71
C GLU A 168 0.20 -12.45 21.20
N LEU A 169 0.08 -12.69 19.88
CA LEU A 169 0.32 -14.00 19.28
C LEU A 169 1.78 -14.43 19.47
N SER A 170 1.97 -15.50 20.24
CA SER A 170 3.29 -15.99 20.61
C SER A 170 4.08 -16.48 19.39
N ARG A 171 5.41 -16.41 19.45
CA ARG A 171 6.28 -17.00 18.40
C ARG A 171 6.00 -18.50 18.21
N TYR A 172 5.68 -19.19 19.31
CA TYR A 172 5.34 -20.61 19.29
C TYR A 172 4.08 -20.87 18.44
N ASP A 173 3.02 -20.10 18.68
CA ASP A 173 1.76 -20.25 17.94
C ASP A 173 1.90 -19.78 16.49
N ARG A 174 2.61 -18.66 16.23
CA ARG A 174 2.92 -18.19 14.86
C ARG A 174 3.51 -19.30 13.99
N CYS A 175 4.52 -20.02 14.48
CA CYS A 175 5.14 -21.13 13.73
C CYS A 175 4.18 -22.30 13.47
N ARG A 176 3.20 -22.51 14.37
CA ARG A 176 2.26 -23.63 14.30
C ARG A 176 1.06 -23.33 13.42
N ILE A 177 0.60 -22.09 13.35
CA ILE A 177 -0.62 -21.73 12.61
C ILE A 177 -0.34 -21.09 11.24
N SER A 178 0.91 -20.74 10.93
CA SER A 178 1.24 -20.06 9.67
C SER A 178 1.06 -20.93 8.42
N VAL A 179 0.86 -20.32 7.25
CA VAL A 179 0.89 -21.05 5.98
C VAL A 179 2.30 -21.63 5.75
N PRO A 180 2.43 -22.96 5.55
CA PRO A 180 3.73 -23.57 5.30
C PRO A 180 4.25 -23.21 3.90
N ARG A 181 5.56 -23.37 3.69
CA ARG A 181 6.19 -23.13 2.37
C ARG A 181 5.57 -24.01 1.28
N SER A 182 5.26 -25.25 1.64
CA SER A 182 4.59 -26.26 0.83
C SER A 182 3.44 -26.85 1.64
N CYS A 183 2.24 -26.83 1.07
CA CYS A 183 1.12 -27.60 1.60
C CYS A 183 1.30 -29.07 1.15
N PRO A 184 1.17 -30.04 2.07
CA PRO A 184 1.12 -31.45 1.70
C PRO A 184 -0.10 -31.76 0.82
#